data_AF-A0A976KDX7-F1
#
_entry.id   AF-A0A976KDX7-F1
#
_cell.length_a   1.000
_cell.length_b   1.000
_cell.length_c   1.000
_cell.angle_alpha   90.00
_cell.angle_beta   90.00
_cell.angle_gamma   90.00
#
_symmetry.space_group_name_H-M   'P 1'
#
loop_
_entity.id
_entity.type
_entity.pdbx_description
1 polymer ?
#
loop_
_entity_poly.entity_id
_entity_poly.type
_entity_poly.pdbx_seq_one_letter_code
_entity_poly.pdbx_strand_id
1 'polypeptide(L)'
;MENLEISRVLSQMADLLEIQDANPFRVRAYRNAARFVDSYATPMRKLVADEADLTELPGIGKDMSSHIIELVGTGKLEALEELTAKIPGTLIDVMELPGVGPKKAKKLWKELEVETVDELEEAASEGRVAELAGFGAKSQQKILAGIEQFRLHRSRFKISEADQLVVPLLEYLEDLAEVQRLEVAGSYRRRRETVGDIDLLAIAKRPAPVMEKFTTYPKVARVEMAGDTRGRIALQSGLEVDLRILPRKSYGAAMVYFTGSKEHNIKLRKRAIERGMRLSEYGVFREENAEEDSEEESERDPWAGEMIAGKEEKQVYKVLDLPWIAPELREDRGEVEAAAAGELPELIQLEDMRGDLQMHSTWSDGKDSIEEMLEGCVAKGYEYFAMTDHSKALAMTGGLDAKRLRKQWK
;
A
#
# COMPACT_ATOMS: atom_id res chain seq x y z
N MET A 1 -18.03 -3.72 16.84
CA MET A 1 -16.67 -4.28 16.77
C MET A 1 -16.68 -5.77 17.02
N GLU A 2 -15.85 -6.53 16.30
CA GLU A 2 -15.60 -7.96 16.52
C GLU A 2 -14.46 -8.18 17.54
N ASN A 3 -14.32 -9.40 18.06
CA ASN A 3 -13.32 -9.75 19.09
C ASN A 3 -11.89 -9.40 18.69
N LEU A 4 -11.51 -9.62 17.42
CA LEU A 4 -10.18 -9.30 16.91
C LEU A 4 -9.90 -7.79 16.92
N GLU A 5 -10.92 -6.97 16.67
CA GLU A 5 -10.78 -5.51 16.71
C GLU A 5 -10.63 -5.04 18.16
N ILE A 6 -11.45 -5.61 19.08
CA ILE A 6 -11.36 -5.32 20.51
C ILE A 6 -9.99 -5.71 21.05
N SER A 7 -9.48 -6.91 20.71
CA SER A 7 -8.17 -7.39 21.18
C SER A 7 -7.01 -6.50 20.70
N ARG A 8 -7.09 -5.97 19.47
CA ARG A 8 -6.12 -5.00 18.95
C ARG A 8 -6.13 -3.69 19.72
N VAL A 9 -7.30 -3.10 19.95
CA VAL A 9 -7.43 -1.85 20.73
C VAL A 9 -6.90 -2.05 22.16
N LEU A 10 -7.27 -3.15 22.82
CA LEU A 10 -6.79 -3.46 24.18
C LEU A 10 -5.27 -3.70 24.22
N SER A 11 -4.70 -4.30 23.18
CA SER A 11 -3.24 -4.47 23.05
C SER A 11 -2.54 -3.12 22.90
N GLN A 12 -3.06 -2.25 22.02
CA GLN A 12 -2.54 -0.90 21.82
C GLN A 12 -2.59 -0.08 23.12
N MET A 13 -3.70 -0.16 23.87
CA MET A 13 -3.81 0.47 25.18
C MET A 13 -2.74 -0.01 26.15
N ALA A 14 -2.45 -1.32 26.18
CA ALA A 14 -1.40 -1.86 27.04
C ALA A 14 -0.01 -1.31 26.68
N ASP A 15 0.26 -1.20 25.39
CA ASP A 15 1.55 -0.75 24.87
C ASP A 15 1.80 0.73 25.17
N LEU A 16 0.80 1.59 24.96
CA LEU A 16 0.88 3.01 25.32
C LEU A 16 0.99 3.23 26.84
N LEU A 17 0.29 2.42 27.66
CA LEU A 17 0.44 2.46 29.11
C LEU A 17 1.86 2.08 29.56
N GLU A 18 2.49 1.12 28.88
CA GLU A 18 3.89 0.74 29.16
C GLU A 18 4.88 1.87 28.83
N ILE A 19 4.62 2.65 27.78
CA ILE A 19 5.40 3.84 27.42
C ILE A 19 5.33 4.89 28.53
N GLN A 20 4.14 5.15 29.08
CA GLN A 20 3.93 6.17 30.12
C GLN A 20 4.38 5.78 31.54
N ASP A 21 5.12 4.68 31.72
CA ASP A 21 5.46 4.18 33.07
C ASP A 21 4.22 3.89 33.94
N ALA A 22 3.08 3.57 33.31
CA ALA A 22 1.88 3.22 34.06
C ALA A 22 2.09 1.94 34.88
N ASN A 23 1.21 1.75 35.86
CA ASN A 23 1.31 0.62 36.79
C ASN A 23 1.44 -0.73 36.04
N PRO A 24 2.49 -1.55 36.32
CA PRO A 24 2.71 -2.84 35.64
C PRO A 24 1.57 -3.85 35.80
N PHE A 25 0.77 -3.76 36.86
CA PHE A 25 -0.44 -4.57 37.03
C PHE A 25 -1.52 -4.16 36.03
N ARG A 26 -1.67 -2.87 35.76
CA ARG A 26 -2.63 -2.34 34.78
C ARG A 26 -2.24 -2.73 33.36
N VAL A 27 -0.96 -2.58 32.98
CA VAL A 27 -0.45 -3.03 31.68
C VAL A 27 -0.71 -4.53 31.48
N ARG A 28 -0.42 -5.36 32.49
CA ARG A 28 -0.69 -6.81 32.44
C ARG A 28 -2.18 -7.13 32.33
N ALA A 29 -3.05 -6.37 32.99
CA ALA A 29 -4.49 -6.55 32.90
C ALA A 29 -4.98 -6.36 31.45
N TYR A 30 -4.57 -5.28 30.77
CA TYR A 30 -4.91 -5.07 29.35
C TYR A 30 -4.36 -6.16 28.44
N ARG A 31 -3.09 -6.58 28.62
CA ARG A 31 -2.51 -7.66 27.81
C ARG A 31 -3.23 -8.99 28.01
N ASN A 32 -3.63 -9.31 29.23
CA ASN A 32 -4.36 -10.54 29.53
C ASN A 32 -5.77 -10.49 28.95
N ALA A 33 -6.45 -9.35 29.09
CA ALA A 33 -7.76 -9.13 28.50
C ALA A 33 -7.73 -9.24 26.97
N ALA A 34 -6.75 -8.62 26.31
CA ALA A 34 -6.57 -8.71 24.86
C ALA A 34 -6.42 -10.16 24.39
N ARG A 35 -5.54 -10.96 25.02
CA ARG A 35 -5.37 -12.39 24.70
C ARG A 35 -6.63 -13.20 24.96
N PHE A 36 -7.34 -12.90 26.05
CA PHE A 36 -8.58 -13.59 26.37
C PHE A 36 -9.63 -13.30 25.30
N VAL A 37 -9.89 -12.03 24.99
CA VAL A 37 -10.88 -11.61 23.99
C VAL A 37 -10.56 -12.19 22.61
N ASP A 38 -9.29 -12.18 22.20
CA ASP A 38 -8.84 -12.74 20.91
C ASP A 38 -9.13 -14.24 20.77
N SER A 39 -8.94 -15.01 21.84
CA SER A 39 -9.12 -16.47 21.86
C SER A 39 -10.52 -16.92 22.27
N TYR A 40 -11.40 -16.00 22.68
CA TYR A 40 -12.71 -16.33 23.20
C TYR A 40 -13.70 -16.63 22.06
N ALA A 41 -14.31 -17.82 22.10
CA ALA A 41 -15.15 -18.34 21.02
C ALA A 41 -16.46 -17.56 20.82
N THR A 42 -17.00 -16.97 21.89
CA THR A 42 -18.25 -16.19 21.80
C THR A 42 -17.94 -14.73 21.46
N PRO A 43 -18.62 -14.13 20.47
CA PRO A 43 -18.42 -12.71 20.18
C PRO A 43 -18.76 -11.82 21.38
N MET A 44 -17.87 -10.92 21.76
CA MET A 44 -18.08 -9.95 22.84
C MET A 44 -19.30 -9.08 22.58
N ARG A 45 -19.52 -8.69 21.31
CA ARG A 45 -20.74 -7.96 20.90
C ARG A 45 -22.03 -8.69 21.27
N LYS A 46 -22.03 -10.02 21.24
CA LYS A 46 -23.19 -10.82 21.61
C LYS A 46 -23.39 -10.80 23.12
N LEU A 47 -22.32 -10.99 23.89
CA LEU A 47 -22.40 -10.92 25.35
C LEU A 47 -22.87 -9.54 25.85
N VAL A 48 -22.41 -8.46 25.21
CA VAL A 48 -22.85 -7.10 25.53
C VAL A 48 -24.32 -6.89 25.15
N ALA A 49 -24.76 -7.38 23.99
CA ALA A 49 -26.16 -7.31 23.58
C ALA A 49 -27.11 -8.13 24.48
N ASP A 50 -26.61 -9.25 25.01
CA ASP A 50 -27.32 -10.11 25.96
C ASP A 50 -27.25 -9.56 27.41
N GLU A 51 -26.69 -8.37 27.63
CA GLU A 51 -26.47 -7.73 28.94
C GLU A 51 -25.73 -8.63 29.95
N ALA A 52 -24.85 -9.51 29.46
CA ALA A 52 -24.09 -10.43 30.30
C ALA A 52 -23.05 -9.68 31.16
N ASP A 53 -22.82 -10.16 32.39
CA ASP A 53 -21.77 -9.63 33.25
C ASP A 53 -20.39 -10.10 32.77
N LEU A 54 -19.70 -9.24 32.02
CA LEU A 54 -18.36 -9.54 31.51
C LEU A 54 -17.31 -9.70 32.62
N THR A 55 -17.59 -9.26 33.87
CA THR A 55 -16.64 -9.42 34.98
C THR A 55 -16.51 -10.86 35.47
N GLU A 56 -17.43 -11.74 35.07
CA GLU A 56 -17.31 -13.18 35.29
C GLU A 56 -16.25 -13.83 34.36
N LEU A 57 -15.82 -13.13 33.31
CA LEU A 57 -14.84 -13.64 32.36
C LEU A 57 -13.42 -13.58 32.95
N PRO A 58 -12.62 -14.66 32.82
CA PRO A 58 -11.26 -14.69 33.32
C PRO A 58 -10.39 -13.53 32.80
N GLY A 59 -9.85 -12.74 33.72
CA GLY A 59 -8.95 -11.63 33.38
C GLY A 59 -9.67 -10.32 32.99
N ILE A 60 -11.00 -10.28 33.02
CA ILE A 60 -11.79 -9.08 32.78
C ILE A 60 -12.32 -8.56 34.12
N GLY A 61 -11.77 -7.44 34.61
CA GLY A 61 -12.28 -6.73 35.78
C GLY A 61 -13.31 -5.66 35.41
N LYS A 62 -13.81 -4.91 36.40
CA LYS A 62 -14.81 -3.84 36.20
C LYS A 62 -14.39 -2.81 35.14
N ASP A 63 -13.18 -2.27 35.24
CA ASP A 63 -12.66 -1.29 34.27
C ASP A 63 -12.55 -1.86 32.85
N MET A 64 -12.17 -3.12 32.74
CA MET A 64 -12.01 -3.77 31.44
C MET A 64 -13.37 -4.08 30.82
N SER A 65 -14.33 -4.50 31.64
CA SER A 65 -15.72 -4.70 31.26
C SER A 65 -16.32 -3.41 30.69
N SER A 66 -16.16 -2.27 31.39
CA SER A 66 -16.66 -0.98 30.91
C SER A 66 -16.03 -0.58 29.57
N HIS A 67 -14.72 -0.77 29.41
CA HIS A 67 -14.04 -0.43 28.14
C HIS A 67 -14.45 -1.34 26.98
N ILE A 68 -14.69 -2.63 27.23
CA ILE A 68 -15.19 -3.54 26.19
C ILE A 68 -16.61 -3.17 25.77
N ILE A 69 -17.48 -2.81 26.73
CA ILE A 69 -18.84 -2.34 26.44
C ILE A 69 -18.81 -1.07 25.60
N GLU A 70 -17.98 -0.10 25.99
CA GLU A 70 -17.78 1.14 25.23
C GLU A 70 -17.33 0.85 23.80
N LEU A 71 -16.28 0.03 23.63
CA LEU A 71 -15.76 -0.36 22.32
C LEU A 71 -16.81 -1.06 21.44
N VAL A 72 -17.66 -1.89 22.03
CA VAL A 72 -18.75 -2.54 21.29
C VAL A 72 -19.81 -1.53 20.86
N GLY A 73 -20.16 -0.58 21.73
CA GLY A 73 -21.25 0.38 21.50
C GLY A 73 -20.87 1.56 20.61
N THR A 74 -19.68 2.15 20.80
CA THR A 74 -19.23 3.37 20.11
C THR A 74 -18.20 3.10 19.02
N GLY A 75 -17.56 1.92 19.04
CA GLY A 75 -16.42 1.61 18.17
C GLY A 75 -15.12 2.32 18.56
N LYS A 76 -15.11 3.04 19.67
CA LYS A 76 -13.98 3.85 20.15
C LYS A 76 -13.78 3.66 21.65
N LEU A 77 -12.60 4.07 22.13
CA LEU A 77 -12.28 4.08 23.56
C LEU A 77 -11.68 5.44 23.92
N GLU A 78 -12.43 6.25 24.68
CA GLU A 78 -12.01 7.61 25.06
C GLU A 78 -10.66 7.59 25.79
N ALA A 79 -10.47 6.62 26.70
CA ALA A 79 -9.23 6.46 27.44
C ALA A 79 -8.01 6.19 26.52
N LEU A 80 -8.22 5.59 25.35
CA LEU A 80 -7.16 5.39 24.35
C LEU A 80 -6.88 6.68 23.58
N GLU A 81 -7.91 7.44 23.22
CA GLU A 81 -7.77 8.74 22.54
C GLU A 81 -6.99 9.73 23.42
N GLU A 82 -7.31 9.82 24.72
CA GLU A 82 -6.57 10.65 25.68
C GLU A 82 -5.11 10.26 25.83
N LEU A 83 -4.82 8.95 25.77
CA LEU A 83 -3.46 8.42 25.92
C LEU A 83 -2.64 8.69 24.66
N THR A 84 -3.27 8.53 23.50
CA THR A 84 -2.68 8.80 22.19
C THR A 84 -2.37 10.29 22.02
N ALA A 85 -3.20 11.19 22.53
CA ALA A 85 -2.94 12.63 22.49
C ALA A 85 -1.66 13.07 23.23
N LYS A 86 -1.13 12.24 24.15
CA LYS A 86 0.07 12.53 24.96
C LYS A 86 1.35 11.90 24.40
N ILE A 87 1.25 11.12 23.32
CA ILE A 87 2.37 10.41 22.71
C ILE A 87 2.41 10.81 21.23
N PRO A 88 3.56 11.24 20.68
CA PRO A 88 3.67 11.50 19.25
C PRO A 88 3.19 10.27 18.46
N GLY A 89 2.23 10.45 17.54
CA GLY A 89 1.68 9.34 16.76
C GLY A 89 2.74 8.58 15.98
N THR A 90 3.84 9.25 15.61
CA THR A 90 5.01 8.69 14.94
C THR A 90 5.78 7.69 15.79
N LEU A 91 5.70 7.76 17.13
CA LEU A 91 6.38 6.82 18.02
C LEU A 91 5.71 5.43 18.02
N ILE A 92 4.43 5.36 17.63
CA ILE A 92 3.71 4.09 17.44
C ILE A 92 4.39 3.28 16.33
N ASP A 93 4.84 3.94 15.27
CA ASP A 93 5.50 3.29 14.14
C ASP A 93 6.84 2.70 14.55
N VAL A 94 7.59 3.43 15.37
CA VAL A 94 8.85 2.95 15.98
C VAL A 94 8.60 1.72 16.86
N MET A 95 7.49 1.68 17.59
CA MET A 95 7.12 0.57 18.47
C MET A 95 6.77 -0.71 17.70
N GLU A 96 6.09 -0.57 16.56
CA GLU A 96 5.70 -1.68 15.69
C GLU A 96 6.89 -2.31 14.95
N LEU A 97 8.05 -1.66 14.95
CA LEU A 97 9.27 -2.20 14.34
C LEU A 97 9.65 -3.57 14.92
N PRO A 98 9.91 -4.57 14.06
CA PRO A 98 10.36 -5.89 14.51
C PRO A 98 11.56 -5.80 15.44
N GLY A 99 11.39 -6.25 16.69
CA GLY A 99 12.46 -6.30 17.68
C GLY A 99 12.68 -5.02 18.51
N VAL A 100 11.85 -3.98 18.31
CA VAL A 100 11.75 -2.81 19.19
C VAL A 100 10.69 -3.07 20.27
N GLY A 101 9.41 -2.92 19.96
CA GLY A 101 8.33 -3.00 20.95
C GLY A 101 8.35 -1.86 21.99
N PRO A 102 7.33 -1.77 22.85
CA PRO A 102 7.04 -0.55 23.63
C PRO A 102 8.17 -0.12 24.57
N LYS A 103 8.79 -1.09 25.26
CA LYS A 103 9.89 -0.82 26.21
C LYS A 103 11.11 -0.21 25.54
N LYS A 104 11.45 -0.71 24.34
CA LYS A 104 12.61 -0.24 23.59
C LYS A 104 12.31 1.09 22.89
N ALA A 105 11.13 1.22 22.28
CA ALA A 105 10.69 2.47 21.66
C ALA A 105 10.74 3.64 22.65
N LYS A 106 10.23 3.42 23.87
CA LYS A 106 10.35 4.38 24.95
C LYS A 106 11.79 4.76 25.30
N LYS A 107 12.70 3.78 25.32
CA LYS A 107 14.11 4.04 25.65
C LYS A 107 14.77 4.88 24.57
N LEU A 108 14.52 4.54 23.30
CA LEU A 108 14.96 5.32 22.14
C LEU A 108 14.41 6.74 22.20
N TRP A 109 13.13 6.90 22.56
CA TRP A 109 12.52 8.22 22.72
C TRP A 109 13.13 9.04 23.88
N LYS A 110 13.28 8.45 25.07
CA LYS A 110 13.80 9.18 26.25
C LYS A 110 15.29 9.50 26.18
N GLU A 111 16.11 8.63 25.56
CA GLU A 111 17.57 8.75 25.61
C GLU A 111 18.17 9.27 24.30
N LEU A 112 17.52 9.06 23.15
CA LEU A 112 17.99 9.54 21.84
C LEU A 112 17.04 10.54 21.19
N GLU A 113 15.94 10.92 21.86
CA GLU A 113 14.93 11.86 21.36
C GLU A 113 14.33 11.43 20.01
N VAL A 114 14.29 10.12 19.76
CA VAL A 114 13.73 9.53 18.54
C VAL A 114 12.21 9.44 18.65
N GLU A 115 11.51 10.13 17.74
CA GLU A 115 10.06 10.14 17.62
C GLU A 115 9.58 9.47 16.32
N THR A 116 10.44 9.32 15.32
CA THR A 116 10.12 8.77 14.00
C THR A 116 11.00 7.58 13.61
N VAL A 117 10.57 6.82 12.59
CA VAL A 117 11.37 5.72 12.02
C VAL A 117 12.61 6.24 11.29
N ASP A 118 12.53 7.41 10.65
CA ASP A 118 13.68 8.07 10.00
C ASP A 118 14.76 8.46 11.02
N GLU A 119 14.37 9.12 12.11
CA GLU A 119 15.30 9.48 13.19
C GLU A 119 15.93 8.25 13.84
N LEU A 120 15.17 7.13 13.94
CA LEU A 120 15.72 5.87 14.41
C LEU A 120 16.73 5.27 13.44
N GLU A 121 16.46 5.34 12.13
CA GLU A 121 17.37 4.86 11.09
C GLU A 121 18.67 5.66 11.09
N GLU A 122 18.59 6.98 11.22
CA GLU A 122 19.75 7.87 11.35
C GLU A 122 20.56 7.52 12.61
N ALA A 123 19.92 7.50 13.79
CA ALA A 123 20.58 7.16 15.04
C ALA A 123 21.19 5.74 15.04
N ALA A 124 20.55 4.79 14.36
CA ALA A 124 21.05 3.43 14.20
C ALA A 124 22.22 3.36 13.19
N SER A 125 22.20 4.17 12.14
CA SER A 125 23.28 4.23 11.14
C SER A 125 24.54 4.89 11.70
N GLU A 126 24.37 5.88 12.57
CA GLU A 126 25.45 6.56 13.30
C GLU A 126 26.03 5.74 14.46
N GLY A 127 25.43 4.59 14.78
CA GLY A 127 25.89 3.72 15.87
C GLY A 127 25.38 4.09 17.26
N ARG A 128 24.63 5.18 17.42
CA ARG A 128 24.11 5.67 18.71
C ARG A 128 23.17 4.66 19.38
N VAL A 129 22.42 3.88 18.60
CA VAL A 129 21.54 2.83 19.14
C VAL A 129 22.32 1.72 19.82
N ALA A 130 23.48 1.33 19.30
CA ALA A 130 24.33 0.27 19.87
C ALA A 130 25.00 0.65 21.20
N GLU A 131 25.05 1.94 21.52
CA GLU A 131 25.62 2.46 22.77
C GLU A 131 24.62 2.41 23.94
N LEU A 132 23.32 2.34 23.65
CA LEU A 132 22.30 2.28 24.69
C LEU A 132 22.32 0.94 25.43
N ALA A 133 22.24 0.99 26.76
CA ALA A 133 22.20 -0.24 27.56
C ALA A 133 21.01 -1.14 27.16
N GLY A 134 21.28 -2.39 26.79
CA GLY A 134 20.25 -3.33 26.29
C GLY A 134 20.05 -3.33 24.76
N PHE A 135 20.73 -2.44 24.04
CA PHE A 135 20.77 -2.37 22.58
C PHE A 135 22.22 -2.49 22.15
N GLY A 136 22.73 -3.71 21.96
CA GLY A 136 24.08 -3.90 21.40
C GLY A 136 24.08 -3.84 19.86
N ALA A 137 25.25 -3.99 19.25
CA ALA A 137 25.41 -4.00 17.78
C ALA A 137 24.45 -4.95 17.05
N LYS A 138 24.18 -6.14 17.61
CA LYS A 138 23.22 -7.10 17.06
C LYS A 138 21.77 -6.61 17.12
N SER A 139 21.41 -5.84 18.16
CA SER A 139 20.08 -5.22 18.25
C SER A 139 19.96 -4.08 17.24
N GLN A 140 20.99 -3.27 17.06
CA GLN A 140 21.01 -2.20 16.06
C GLN A 140 20.85 -2.76 14.63
N GLN A 141 21.63 -3.79 14.27
CA GLN A 141 21.48 -4.43 12.95
C GLN A 141 20.08 -5.02 12.74
N LYS A 142 19.48 -5.60 13.79
CA LYS A 142 18.09 -6.08 13.73
C LYS A 142 17.09 -4.94 13.58
N ILE A 143 17.35 -3.78 14.19
CA ILE A 143 16.50 -2.60 14.05
C ILE A 143 16.61 -2.06 12.62
N LEU A 144 17.82 -1.91 12.06
CA LEU A 144 18.01 -1.49 10.66
C LEU A 144 17.32 -2.44 9.67
N ALA A 145 17.54 -3.75 9.81
CA ALA A 145 16.84 -4.75 9.00
C ALA A 145 15.31 -4.74 9.25
N GLY A 146 14.90 -4.47 10.48
CA GLY A 146 13.49 -4.32 10.87
C GLY A 146 12.85 -3.08 10.27
N ILE A 147 13.58 -1.97 10.15
CA ILE A 147 13.16 -0.73 9.48
C ILE A 147 12.99 -0.98 7.99
N GLU A 148 13.97 -1.63 7.35
CA GLU A 148 13.86 -2.05 5.96
C GLU A 148 12.62 -2.91 5.74
N GLN A 149 12.42 -3.94 6.57
CA GLN A 149 11.23 -4.79 6.50
C GLN A 149 9.93 -4.04 6.81
N PHE A 150 9.93 -3.16 7.78
CA PHE A 150 8.76 -2.37 8.16
C PHE A 150 8.33 -1.43 7.04
N ARG A 151 9.29 -0.76 6.40
CA ARG A 151 9.06 0.02 5.18
C ARG A 151 8.54 -0.84 4.04
N LEU A 152 9.01 -2.08 3.92
CA LEU A 152 8.53 -3.03 2.90
C LEU A 152 7.15 -3.64 3.19
N HIS A 153 6.71 -3.76 4.44
CA HIS A 153 5.49 -4.49 4.82
C HIS A 153 4.31 -3.58 5.21
N ARG A 154 4.55 -2.40 5.78
CA ARG A 154 3.46 -1.47 6.18
C ARG A 154 2.97 -0.57 5.04
N SER A 155 3.74 -0.49 3.96
CA SER A 155 3.43 0.34 2.79
C SER A 155 2.73 -0.42 1.67
N ARG A 156 2.54 -1.75 1.80
CA ARG A 156 2.02 -2.56 0.69
C ARG A 156 0.53 -2.85 0.80
N PHE A 157 -0.20 -2.39 -0.20
CA PHE A 157 -1.63 -2.60 -0.37
C PHE A 157 -1.85 -3.69 -1.42
N LYS A 158 -2.88 -4.52 -1.26
CA LYS A 158 -3.34 -5.33 -2.40
C LYS A 158 -3.78 -4.39 -3.50
N ILE A 159 -3.55 -4.74 -4.76
CA ILE A 159 -3.97 -3.88 -5.87
C ILE A 159 -5.48 -3.57 -5.83
N SER A 160 -6.30 -4.52 -5.38
CA SER A 160 -7.74 -4.33 -5.20
C SER A 160 -8.11 -3.32 -4.10
N GLU A 161 -7.30 -3.22 -3.04
CA GLU A 161 -7.48 -2.23 -1.98
C GLU A 161 -7.00 -0.85 -2.47
N ALA A 162 -5.88 -0.81 -3.19
CA ALA A 162 -5.38 0.39 -3.83
C ALA A 162 -6.38 0.96 -4.84
N ASP A 163 -7.05 0.12 -5.66
CA ASP A 163 -8.09 0.54 -6.61
C ASP A 163 -9.19 1.36 -5.93
N GLN A 164 -9.67 0.91 -4.77
CA GLN A 164 -10.74 1.58 -4.01
C GLN A 164 -10.31 2.94 -3.44
N LEU A 165 -9.00 3.17 -3.29
CA LEU A 165 -8.43 4.40 -2.76
C LEU A 165 -8.03 5.37 -3.88
N VAL A 166 -7.44 4.84 -4.95
CA VAL A 166 -6.86 5.61 -6.07
C VAL A 166 -7.94 6.08 -7.04
N VAL A 167 -8.93 5.24 -7.40
CA VAL A 167 -9.97 5.63 -8.39
C VAL A 167 -10.71 6.90 -7.96
N PRO A 168 -11.22 7.04 -6.71
CA PRO A 168 -11.89 8.28 -6.31
C PRO A 168 -10.95 9.50 -6.26
N LEU A 169 -9.66 9.29 -6.00
CA LEU A 169 -8.66 10.37 -6.04
C LEU A 169 -8.42 10.84 -7.48
N LEU A 170 -8.33 9.92 -8.44
CA LEU A 170 -8.22 10.25 -9.87
C LEU A 170 -9.44 11.05 -10.33
N GLU A 171 -10.65 10.56 -10.07
CA GLU A 171 -11.90 11.25 -10.42
C GLU A 171 -11.96 12.66 -9.81
N TYR A 172 -11.55 12.78 -8.54
CA TYR A 172 -11.51 14.07 -7.85
C TYR A 172 -10.54 15.06 -8.51
N LEU A 173 -9.38 14.60 -8.98
CA LEU A 173 -8.39 15.46 -9.65
C LEU A 173 -8.78 15.77 -11.10
N GLU A 174 -9.33 14.80 -11.84
CA GLU A 174 -9.74 14.94 -13.24
C GLU A 174 -10.87 15.95 -13.43
N ASP A 175 -11.71 16.15 -12.43
CA ASP A 175 -12.76 17.18 -12.42
C ASP A 175 -12.20 18.62 -12.51
N LEU A 176 -10.89 18.82 -12.32
CA LEU A 176 -10.25 20.12 -12.46
C LEU A 176 -9.85 20.42 -13.92
N ALA A 177 -10.40 21.50 -14.50
CA ALA A 177 -10.18 21.88 -15.90
C ALA A 177 -8.70 22.15 -16.29
N GLU A 178 -7.84 22.40 -15.31
CA GLU A 178 -6.40 22.56 -15.47
C GLU A 178 -5.67 21.28 -15.87
N VAL A 179 -6.22 20.11 -15.48
CA VAL A 179 -5.66 18.79 -15.75
C VAL A 179 -5.96 18.40 -17.19
N GLN A 180 -4.92 18.28 -18.01
CA GLN A 180 -5.02 17.81 -19.39
C GLN A 180 -4.90 16.29 -19.49
N ARG A 181 -4.17 15.69 -18.56
CA ARG A 181 -3.96 14.26 -18.45
C ARG A 181 -3.53 13.91 -17.03
N LEU A 182 -4.03 12.79 -16.52
CA LEU A 182 -3.65 12.21 -15.24
C LEU A 182 -3.57 10.70 -15.39
N GLU A 183 -2.48 10.10 -14.95
CA GLU A 183 -2.24 8.66 -15.10
C GLU A 183 -1.49 8.13 -13.88
N VAL A 184 -1.79 6.90 -13.49
CA VAL A 184 -1.05 6.18 -12.44
C VAL A 184 0.11 5.43 -13.08
N ALA A 185 1.29 5.51 -12.48
CA ALA A 185 2.49 4.80 -12.88
C ALA A 185 2.88 3.74 -11.82
N GLY A 186 4.17 3.49 -11.64
CA GLY A 186 4.71 2.60 -10.63
C GLY A 186 4.26 1.15 -10.76
N SER A 187 4.38 0.44 -9.64
CA SER A 187 3.99 -0.98 -9.53
C SER A 187 2.48 -1.22 -9.76
N TYR A 188 1.66 -0.20 -9.51
CA TYR A 188 0.23 -0.22 -9.78
C TYR A 188 -0.05 -0.39 -11.28
N ARG A 189 0.62 0.40 -12.12
CA ARG A 189 0.45 0.30 -13.58
C ARG A 189 0.97 -1.02 -14.14
N ARG A 190 1.99 -1.61 -13.53
CA ARG A 190 2.52 -2.95 -13.89
C ARG A 190 1.68 -4.11 -13.37
N ARG A 191 0.54 -3.82 -12.71
CA ARG A 191 -0.40 -4.81 -12.15
C ARG A 191 0.26 -5.80 -11.18
N ARG A 192 1.22 -5.32 -10.37
CA ARG A 192 1.77 -6.11 -9.27
C ARG A 192 0.67 -6.45 -8.25
N GLU A 193 0.66 -7.68 -7.75
CA GLU A 193 -0.36 -8.16 -6.79
C GLU A 193 -0.47 -7.27 -5.54
N THR A 194 0.68 -6.75 -5.09
CA THR A 194 0.76 -5.72 -4.06
C THR A 194 1.53 -4.50 -4.57
N VAL A 195 1.07 -3.32 -4.20
CA VAL A 195 1.62 -2.03 -4.58
C VAL A 195 2.09 -1.28 -3.34
N GLY A 196 3.17 -0.51 -3.46
CA GLY A 196 3.65 0.34 -2.38
C GLY A 196 2.90 1.67 -2.35
N ASP A 197 3.68 2.74 -2.49
CA ASP A 197 3.18 4.06 -2.87
C ASP A 197 2.58 4.09 -4.29
N ILE A 198 1.83 5.16 -4.55
CA ILE A 198 1.19 5.42 -5.84
C ILE A 198 1.85 6.62 -6.50
N ASP A 199 2.44 6.42 -7.68
CA ASP A 199 2.95 7.49 -8.53
C ASP A 199 1.85 8.03 -9.46
N LEU A 200 1.42 9.27 -9.28
CA LEU A 200 0.53 10.00 -10.18
C LEU A 200 1.32 10.95 -11.06
N LEU A 201 1.15 10.81 -12.38
CA LEU A 201 1.74 11.70 -13.37
C LEU A 201 0.65 12.55 -14.03
N ALA A 202 0.80 13.86 -13.93
CA ALA A 202 -0.15 14.83 -14.47
C ALA A 202 0.48 15.76 -15.50
N ILE A 203 -0.31 16.15 -16.50
CA ILE A 203 -0.03 17.28 -17.38
C ILE A 203 -1.04 18.36 -17.05
N ALA A 204 -0.58 19.53 -16.63
CA ALA A 204 -1.44 20.64 -16.26
C ALA A 204 -1.01 21.95 -16.93
N LYS A 205 -1.98 22.80 -17.29
CA LYS A 205 -1.69 24.16 -17.78
C LYS A 205 -1.11 25.04 -16.67
N ARG A 206 -1.64 24.89 -15.47
CA ARG A 206 -1.22 25.60 -14.25
C ARG A 206 -1.05 24.56 -13.15
N PRO A 207 0.17 24.37 -12.63
CA PRO A 207 0.41 23.36 -11.59
C PRO A 207 -0.25 23.68 -10.23
N ALA A 208 -0.24 24.95 -9.82
CA ALA A 208 -0.67 25.34 -8.47
C ALA A 208 -2.11 24.91 -8.10
N PRO A 209 -3.15 25.12 -8.95
CA PRO A 209 -4.50 24.65 -8.63
C PRO A 209 -4.61 23.12 -8.50
N VAL A 210 -3.82 22.37 -9.28
CA VAL A 210 -3.78 20.91 -9.20
C VAL A 210 -3.14 20.47 -7.88
N MET A 211 -2.03 21.11 -7.48
CA MET A 211 -1.36 20.81 -6.21
C MET A 211 -2.22 21.16 -5.00
N GLU A 212 -2.95 22.28 -5.06
CA GLU A 212 -3.91 22.66 -4.02
C GLU A 212 -5.05 21.64 -3.92
N LYS A 213 -5.67 21.25 -5.04
CA LYS A 213 -6.72 20.22 -5.04
C LYS A 213 -6.20 18.89 -4.49
N PHE A 214 -5.01 18.47 -4.93
CA PHE A 214 -4.35 17.24 -4.45
C PHE A 214 -4.13 17.23 -2.93
N THR A 215 -3.58 18.29 -2.37
CA THR A 215 -3.28 18.37 -0.93
C THR A 215 -4.52 18.56 -0.05
N THR A 216 -5.63 19.04 -0.62
CA THR A 216 -6.92 19.23 0.06
C THR A 216 -7.93 18.10 -0.17
N TYR A 217 -7.53 17.00 -0.80
CA TYR A 217 -8.41 15.85 -1.00
C TYR A 217 -8.97 15.34 0.34
N PRO A 218 -10.29 15.13 0.50
CA PRO A 218 -10.90 14.88 1.82
C PRO A 218 -10.38 13.67 2.60
N LYS A 219 -9.78 12.68 1.93
CA LYS A 219 -9.20 11.49 2.57
C LYS A 219 -7.72 11.64 2.91
N VAL A 220 -7.12 12.82 2.73
CA VAL A 220 -5.75 13.11 3.17
C VAL A 220 -5.69 13.09 4.69
N ALA A 221 -4.72 12.37 5.24
CA ALA A 221 -4.38 12.43 6.67
C ALA A 221 -3.27 13.44 6.92
N ARG A 222 -2.23 13.43 6.08
CA ARG A 222 -1.11 14.38 6.17
C ARG A 222 -0.57 14.72 4.79
N VAL A 223 -0.08 15.95 4.66
CA VAL A 223 0.71 16.39 3.51
C VAL A 223 2.17 16.33 3.93
N GLU A 224 2.96 15.52 3.26
CA GLU A 224 4.38 15.35 3.59
C GLU A 224 5.25 16.37 2.87
N MET A 225 4.88 16.67 1.62
CA MET A 225 5.57 17.65 0.79
C MET A 225 4.61 18.25 -0.23
N ALA A 226 4.72 19.55 -0.48
CA ALA A 226 4.00 20.21 -1.55
C ALA A 226 4.89 21.32 -2.14
N GLY A 227 5.34 21.12 -3.37
CA GLY A 227 6.05 22.11 -4.17
C GLY A 227 5.29 22.43 -5.46
N ASP A 228 5.91 23.22 -6.34
CA ASP A 228 5.23 23.70 -7.56
C ASP A 228 4.81 22.59 -8.51
N THR A 229 5.64 21.55 -8.64
CA THR A 229 5.44 20.46 -9.61
C THR A 229 5.52 19.07 -8.99
N ARG A 230 5.79 18.97 -7.69
CA ARG A 230 5.89 17.70 -6.96
C ARG A 230 5.18 17.81 -5.63
N GLY A 231 4.38 16.82 -5.30
CA GLY A 231 3.70 16.72 -4.00
C GLY A 231 3.68 15.28 -3.52
N ARG A 232 3.57 15.11 -2.21
CA ARG A 232 3.40 13.84 -1.52
C ARG A 232 2.38 13.98 -0.40
N ILE A 233 1.39 13.10 -0.40
CA ILE A 233 0.38 12.99 0.66
C ILE A 233 0.35 11.57 1.20
N ALA A 234 -0.07 11.41 2.45
CA ALA A 234 -0.52 10.14 2.97
C ALA A 234 -2.03 10.20 3.22
N LEU A 235 -2.75 9.21 2.71
CA LEU A 235 -4.19 9.07 2.94
C LEU A 235 -4.47 8.54 4.36
N GLN A 236 -5.70 8.69 4.83
CA GLN A 236 -6.18 8.12 6.10
C GLN A 236 -6.04 6.59 6.17
N SER A 237 -5.97 5.91 5.02
CA SER A 237 -5.68 4.47 4.94
C SER A 237 -4.20 4.14 5.18
N GLY A 238 -3.31 5.13 5.24
CA GLY A 238 -1.86 4.96 5.26
C GLY A 238 -1.21 4.84 3.87
N LEU A 239 -2.00 4.86 2.79
CA LEU A 239 -1.46 4.81 1.43
C LEU A 239 -0.79 6.15 1.09
N GLU A 240 0.48 6.08 0.70
CA GLU A 240 1.24 7.24 0.22
C GLU A 240 1.02 7.44 -1.28
N VAL A 241 0.83 8.69 -1.68
CA VAL A 241 0.60 9.09 -3.06
C VAL A 241 1.55 10.23 -3.42
N ASP A 242 2.33 10.02 -4.46
CA ASP A 242 3.21 11.00 -5.07
C ASP A 242 2.53 11.59 -6.29
N LEU A 243 2.48 12.91 -6.39
CA LEU A 243 2.03 13.62 -7.58
C LEU A 243 3.23 14.32 -8.24
N ARG A 244 3.39 14.10 -9.54
CA ARG A 244 4.32 14.84 -10.39
C ARG A 244 3.58 15.51 -11.54
N ILE A 245 3.79 16.81 -11.69
CA ILE A 245 3.25 17.62 -12.77
C ILE A 245 4.39 17.92 -13.75
N LEU A 246 4.24 17.47 -14.98
CA LEU A 246 5.30 17.49 -15.98
C LEU A 246 4.86 18.17 -17.29
N PRO A 247 5.83 18.74 -18.05
CA PRO A 247 5.53 19.31 -19.35
C PRO A 247 5.11 18.24 -20.35
N ARG A 248 4.17 18.58 -21.24
CA ARG A 248 3.62 17.66 -22.26
C ARG A 248 4.68 16.95 -23.11
N LYS A 249 5.82 17.61 -23.37
CA LYS A 249 6.94 17.08 -24.15
C LYS A 249 7.68 15.93 -23.47
N SER A 250 7.57 15.78 -22.14
CA SER A 250 8.27 14.76 -21.34
C SER A 250 7.40 13.60 -20.90
N TYR A 251 6.08 13.67 -21.17
CA TYR A 251 5.11 12.71 -20.68
C TYR A 251 5.45 11.25 -20.97
N GLY A 252 5.83 10.92 -22.20
CA GLY A 252 6.22 9.57 -22.57
C GLY A 252 7.46 9.06 -21.86
N ALA A 253 8.49 9.91 -21.70
CA ALA A 253 9.71 9.54 -20.99
C ALA A 253 9.45 9.35 -19.49
N ALA A 254 8.69 10.26 -18.88
CA ALA A 254 8.27 10.14 -17.49
C ALA A 254 7.44 8.88 -17.26
N MET A 255 6.49 8.56 -18.14
CA MET A 255 5.72 7.31 -18.01
C MET A 255 6.63 6.08 -18.08
N VAL A 256 7.63 6.03 -18.95
CA VAL A 256 8.62 4.92 -18.94
C VAL A 256 9.35 4.88 -17.60
N TYR A 257 9.89 6.03 -17.17
CA TYR A 257 10.68 6.15 -15.95
C TYR A 257 9.90 5.76 -14.68
N PHE A 258 8.76 6.39 -14.41
CA PHE A 258 7.96 6.14 -13.21
C PHE A 258 7.18 4.83 -13.27
N THR A 259 6.86 4.30 -14.47
CA THR A 259 6.28 2.95 -14.53
C THR A 259 7.31 1.91 -14.12
N GLY A 260 8.59 2.10 -14.48
CA GLY A 260 9.64 1.16 -14.17
C GLY A 260 9.41 -0.24 -14.78
N SER A 261 9.89 -1.32 -14.15
CA SER A 261 10.63 -1.35 -12.88
C SER A 261 12.00 -0.64 -12.94
N LYS A 262 12.68 -0.52 -11.79
CA LYS A 262 14.04 0.03 -11.73
C LYS A 262 14.98 -0.73 -12.66
N GLU A 263 14.89 -2.05 -12.65
CA GLU A 263 15.70 -2.99 -13.44
C GLU A 263 15.41 -2.83 -14.94
N HIS A 264 14.12 -2.72 -15.31
CA HIS A 264 13.73 -2.40 -16.68
C HIS A 264 14.35 -1.07 -17.16
N ASN A 265 14.27 -0.03 -16.33
CA ASN A 265 14.84 1.28 -16.64
C ASN A 265 16.37 1.22 -16.81
N ILE A 266 17.08 0.44 -15.97
CA ILE A 266 18.53 0.24 -16.10
C ILE A 266 18.86 -0.36 -17.47
N LYS A 267 18.13 -1.40 -17.90
CA LYS A 267 18.32 -1.99 -19.24
C LYS A 267 18.07 -1.00 -20.36
N LEU A 268 17.01 -0.19 -20.26
CA LEU A 268 16.72 0.83 -21.28
C LEU A 268 17.79 1.94 -21.31
N ARG A 269 18.29 2.38 -20.15
CA ARG A 269 19.37 3.39 -20.09
C ARG A 269 20.66 2.86 -20.69
N LYS A 270 21.07 1.65 -20.33
CA LYS A 270 22.25 0.99 -20.93
C LYS A 270 22.13 0.90 -22.45
N ARG A 271 20.97 0.47 -22.95
CA ARG A 271 20.68 0.40 -24.39
C ARG A 271 20.71 1.77 -25.09
N ALA A 272 20.30 2.83 -24.40
CA ALA A 272 20.38 4.21 -24.89
C ALA A 272 21.85 4.66 -25.00
N ILE A 273 22.67 4.38 -23.99
CA ILE A 273 24.10 4.72 -23.96
C ILE A 273 24.83 4.04 -25.13
N GLU A 274 24.57 2.75 -25.37
CA GLU A 274 25.10 2.00 -26.52
C GLU A 274 24.75 2.62 -27.89
N ARG A 275 23.76 3.52 -27.92
CA ARG A 275 23.28 4.25 -29.11
C ARG A 275 23.66 5.73 -29.13
N GLY A 276 24.54 6.18 -28.23
CA GLY A 276 24.91 7.59 -28.10
C GLY A 276 23.71 8.45 -27.69
N MET A 277 22.90 7.94 -26.77
CA MET A 277 21.72 8.61 -26.25
C MET A 277 21.69 8.55 -24.73
N ARG A 278 21.09 9.56 -24.11
CA ARG A 278 20.77 9.59 -22.68
C ARG A 278 19.26 9.52 -22.49
N LEU A 279 18.80 8.56 -21.68
CA LEU A 279 17.39 8.40 -21.30
C LEU A 279 17.18 8.86 -19.85
N SER A 280 16.30 9.84 -19.65
CA SER A 280 15.91 10.36 -18.32
C SER A 280 14.39 10.47 -18.17
N GLU A 281 13.92 10.89 -16.99
CA GLU A 281 12.49 11.19 -16.76
C GLU A 281 11.93 12.32 -17.66
N TYR A 282 12.82 13.15 -18.22
CA TYR A 282 12.42 14.29 -19.06
C TYR A 282 12.38 13.98 -20.55
N GLY A 283 13.11 12.96 -21.02
CA GLY A 283 13.26 12.71 -22.45
C GLY A 283 14.36 11.71 -22.79
N VAL A 284 14.47 11.45 -24.10
CA VAL A 284 15.65 10.86 -24.71
C VAL A 284 16.41 11.97 -25.42
N PHE A 285 17.71 12.08 -25.15
CA PHE A 285 18.59 13.12 -25.66
C PHE A 285 19.73 12.49 -26.45
N ARG A 286 20.15 13.12 -27.54
CA ARG A 286 21.35 12.70 -28.29
C ARG A 286 22.59 13.15 -27.53
N GLU A 287 23.48 12.20 -27.21
CA GLU A 287 24.68 12.43 -26.42
C GLU A 287 25.74 11.37 -26.74
N GLU A 288 26.72 11.73 -27.58
CA GLU A 288 27.75 10.79 -28.09
C GLU A 288 28.72 10.30 -27.00
N ASN A 289 28.82 11.02 -25.88
CA ASN A 289 29.64 10.67 -24.71
C ASN A 289 28.76 10.47 -23.46
N ALA A 290 27.66 9.72 -23.58
CA ALA A 290 26.86 9.35 -22.41
C ALA A 290 27.65 8.33 -21.57
N GLU A 291 27.93 8.64 -20.31
CA GLU A 291 28.59 7.74 -19.36
C GLU A 291 27.53 6.99 -18.52
N GLU A 292 27.83 5.75 -18.09
CA GLU A 292 27.00 5.02 -17.12
C GLU A 292 27.19 5.65 -15.73
N ASP A 293 26.13 6.23 -15.18
CA ASP A 293 25.97 6.72 -13.80
C ASP A 293 27.26 7.31 -13.18
N SER A 294 27.63 8.54 -13.55
CA SER A 294 28.63 9.33 -12.82
C SER A 294 27.98 10.01 -11.60
N GLU A 295 28.67 10.08 -10.46
CA GLU A 295 28.24 10.84 -9.26
C GLU A 295 27.89 12.33 -9.56
N GLU A 296 28.36 12.87 -10.70
CA GLU A 296 28.06 14.21 -11.23
C GLU A 296 26.65 14.36 -11.85
N GLU A 297 25.83 13.31 -11.92
CA GLU A 297 24.47 13.37 -12.50
C GLU A 297 23.54 14.35 -11.77
N SER A 298 23.75 14.59 -10.48
CA SER A 298 22.91 15.49 -9.67
C SER A 298 23.10 16.98 -9.98
N GLU A 299 24.22 17.37 -10.59
CA GLU A 299 24.55 18.76 -10.94
C GLU A 299 24.36 19.08 -12.44
N ARG A 300 24.03 18.06 -13.24
CA ARG A 300 23.87 18.19 -14.70
C ARG A 300 22.53 18.82 -15.06
N ASP A 301 22.52 19.71 -16.07
CA ASP A 301 21.25 20.24 -16.60
C ASP A 301 20.41 19.07 -17.15
N PRO A 302 19.20 18.80 -16.61
CA PRO A 302 18.37 17.69 -17.04
C PRO A 302 17.98 17.77 -18.52
N TRP A 303 18.00 18.99 -19.09
CA TRP A 303 17.66 19.28 -20.49
C TRP A 303 18.87 19.37 -21.42
N ALA A 304 20.08 19.06 -20.96
CA ALA A 304 21.27 19.09 -21.79
C ALA A 304 21.17 18.15 -23.01
N GLY A 305 21.54 18.66 -24.18
CA GLY A 305 21.51 17.92 -25.44
C GLY A 305 20.25 18.12 -26.28
N GLU A 306 20.24 17.56 -27.49
CA GLU A 306 19.09 17.61 -28.39
C GLU A 306 18.07 16.54 -27.99
N MET A 307 16.86 16.96 -27.59
CA MET A 307 15.77 16.03 -27.27
C MET A 307 15.20 15.39 -28.53
N ILE A 308 15.34 14.06 -28.64
CA ILE A 308 14.89 13.28 -29.81
C ILE A 308 13.58 12.53 -29.58
N ALA A 309 13.23 12.24 -28.33
CA ALA A 309 11.95 11.63 -27.96
C ALA A 309 11.53 12.01 -26.53
N GLY A 310 10.25 11.83 -26.21
CA GLY A 310 9.74 11.99 -24.84
C GLY A 310 8.26 12.34 -24.74
N LYS A 311 7.59 12.70 -25.85
CA LYS A 311 6.18 13.08 -25.84
C LYS A 311 5.25 11.88 -25.62
N GLU A 312 5.62 10.71 -26.12
CA GLU A 312 4.83 9.46 -26.01
C GLU A 312 5.74 8.28 -25.71
N GLU A 313 5.29 7.31 -24.91
CA GLU A 313 6.09 6.12 -24.56
C GLU A 313 6.57 5.36 -25.80
N LYS A 314 5.68 5.18 -26.78
CA LYS A 314 6.01 4.48 -28.03
C LYS A 314 7.19 5.12 -28.76
N GLN A 315 7.33 6.45 -28.68
CA GLN A 315 8.45 7.16 -29.29
C GLN A 315 9.76 6.88 -28.55
N VAL A 316 9.71 6.80 -27.21
CA VAL A 316 10.87 6.46 -26.37
C VAL A 316 11.40 5.07 -26.72
N TYR A 317 10.53 4.05 -26.77
CA TYR A 317 10.95 2.71 -27.20
C TYR A 317 11.46 2.70 -28.64
N LYS A 318 10.78 3.41 -29.56
CA LYS A 318 11.15 3.45 -30.97
C LYS A 318 12.56 4.00 -31.21
N VAL A 319 12.98 5.07 -30.52
CA VAL A 319 14.35 5.61 -30.69
C VAL A 319 15.42 4.70 -30.10
N LEU A 320 15.04 3.75 -29.25
CA LEU A 320 15.91 2.69 -28.74
C LEU A 320 15.86 1.43 -29.61
N ASP A 321 15.28 1.48 -30.81
CA ASP A 321 15.03 0.32 -31.68
C ASP A 321 14.29 -0.81 -30.96
N LEU A 322 13.25 -0.46 -30.21
CA LEU A 322 12.38 -1.41 -29.53
C LEU A 322 10.90 -1.15 -29.90
N PRO A 323 10.08 -2.20 -30.04
CA PRO A 323 8.64 -2.04 -29.94
C PRO A 323 8.26 -1.54 -28.54
N TRP A 324 7.06 -0.99 -28.39
CA TRP A 324 6.53 -0.64 -27.08
C TRP A 324 6.31 -1.90 -26.25
N ILE A 325 6.88 -1.91 -25.03
CA ILE A 325 6.77 -3.02 -24.09
C ILE A 325 5.63 -2.73 -23.11
N ALA A 326 4.67 -3.65 -23.01
CA ALA A 326 3.55 -3.53 -22.09
C ALA A 326 4.02 -3.39 -20.62
N PRO A 327 3.42 -2.52 -19.79
CA PRO A 327 3.82 -2.29 -18.41
C PRO A 327 3.99 -3.55 -17.56
N GLU A 328 3.11 -4.52 -17.75
CA GLU A 328 3.05 -5.80 -17.03
C GLU A 328 4.30 -6.66 -17.27
N LEU A 329 5.02 -6.45 -18.37
CA LEU A 329 6.24 -7.19 -18.71
C LEU A 329 7.52 -6.55 -18.15
N ARG A 330 7.46 -5.30 -17.66
CA ARG A 330 8.64 -4.47 -17.31
C ARG A 330 9.23 -4.83 -15.95
N GLU A 331 9.73 -6.05 -15.84
CA GLU A 331 10.24 -6.64 -14.59
C GLU A 331 11.64 -7.25 -14.75
N ASP A 332 12.33 -6.96 -15.86
CA ASP A 332 13.65 -7.52 -16.19
C ASP A 332 13.69 -9.06 -16.17
N ARG A 333 12.77 -9.66 -16.93
CA ARG A 333 12.62 -11.12 -17.04
C ARG A 333 12.82 -11.63 -18.47
N GLY A 334 13.45 -10.83 -19.31
CA GLY A 334 13.75 -11.12 -20.72
C GLY A 334 12.93 -10.31 -21.72
N GLU A 335 12.09 -9.39 -21.27
CA GLU A 335 11.19 -8.59 -22.11
C GLU A 335 11.93 -7.64 -23.05
N VAL A 336 13.09 -7.11 -22.63
CA VAL A 336 13.90 -6.19 -23.45
C VAL A 336 14.60 -6.96 -24.56
N GLU A 337 15.14 -8.14 -24.26
CA GLU A 337 15.74 -9.04 -25.24
C GLU A 337 14.70 -9.54 -26.25
N ALA A 338 13.54 -10.00 -25.77
CA ALA A 338 12.43 -10.42 -26.63
C ALA A 338 11.95 -9.26 -27.52
N ALA A 339 11.83 -8.04 -26.98
CA ALA A 339 11.50 -6.86 -27.76
C ALA A 339 12.52 -6.55 -28.85
N ALA A 340 13.82 -6.67 -28.56
CA ALA A 340 14.88 -6.47 -29.55
C ALA A 340 14.89 -7.55 -30.64
N ALA A 341 14.50 -8.78 -30.31
CA ALA A 341 14.36 -9.89 -31.25
C ALA A 341 13.04 -9.87 -32.05
N GLY A 342 12.07 -9.03 -31.66
CA GLY A 342 10.72 -9.05 -32.25
C GLY A 342 9.86 -10.22 -31.77
N GLU A 343 10.17 -10.77 -30.60
CA GLU A 343 9.59 -11.99 -30.01
C GLU A 343 8.77 -11.69 -28.75
N LEU A 344 8.25 -10.47 -28.60
CA LEU A 344 7.35 -10.16 -27.48
C LEU A 344 6.11 -11.07 -27.53
N PRO A 345 5.65 -11.59 -26.38
CA PRO A 345 4.46 -12.42 -26.34
C PRO A 345 3.21 -11.60 -26.67
N GLU A 346 2.23 -12.25 -27.29
CA GLU A 346 0.87 -11.74 -27.35
C GLU A 346 0.23 -11.88 -25.96
N LEU A 347 -0.31 -10.79 -25.42
CA LEU A 347 -0.89 -10.74 -24.09
C LEU A 347 -2.40 -10.83 -24.16
N ILE A 348 -3.00 -11.64 -23.28
CA ILE A 348 -4.44 -11.68 -23.08
C ILE A 348 -4.96 -10.29 -22.69
N GLN A 349 -6.06 -9.89 -23.30
CA GLN A 349 -6.79 -8.65 -23.01
C GLN A 349 -8.10 -8.94 -22.29
N LEU A 350 -8.72 -7.91 -21.72
CA LEU A 350 -10.02 -8.06 -21.06
C LEU A 350 -11.11 -8.50 -22.04
N GLU A 351 -11.01 -8.10 -23.30
CA GLU A 351 -11.94 -8.48 -24.37
C GLU A 351 -11.81 -9.96 -24.79
N ASP A 352 -10.69 -10.60 -24.47
CA ASP A 352 -10.49 -12.05 -24.70
C ASP A 352 -11.20 -12.91 -23.64
N MET A 353 -11.66 -12.31 -22.55
CA MET A 353 -12.32 -13.00 -21.43
C MET A 353 -13.75 -13.38 -21.81
N ARG A 354 -13.96 -14.64 -22.17
CA ARG A 354 -15.28 -15.18 -22.56
C ARG A 354 -16.14 -15.62 -21.36
N GLY A 355 -15.58 -15.64 -20.15
CA GLY A 355 -16.30 -16.08 -18.96
C GLY A 355 -15.46 -16.14 -17.70
N ASP A 356 -16.13 -16.23 -16.56
CA ASP A 356 -15.52 -16.47 -15.25
C ASP A 356 -15.68 -17.93 -14.85
N LEU A 357 -14.59 -18.55 -14.39
CA LEU A 357 -14.52 -19.99 -14.11
C LEU A 357 -14.59 -20.32 -12.62
N GLN A 358 -14.79 -19.34 -11.75
CA GLN A 358 -14.96 -19.60 -10.32
C GLN A 358 -15.90 -18.58 -9.68
N MET A 359 -17.16 -18.96 -9.51
CA MET A 359 -18.18 -18.12 -8.89
C MET A 359 -19.03 -18.88 -7.89
N HIS A 360 -19.48 -18.18 -6.85
CA HIS A 360 -20.27 -18.73 -5.75
C HIS A 360 -21.63 -18.05 -5.72
N SER A 361 -22.69 -18.84 -5.53
CA SER A 361 -24.07 -18.37 -5.47
C SER A 361 -24.61 -18.43 -4.04
N THR A 362 -25.85 -17.99 -3.86
CA THR A 362 -26.61 -18.18 -2.61
C THR A 362 -26.83 -19.65 -2.22
N TRP A 363 -26.43 -20.62 -3.05
CA TRP A 363 -26.45 -22.03 -2.68
C TRP A 363 -25.34 -22.43 -1.70
N SER A 364 -24.18 -21.74 -1.69
CA SER A 364 -23.19 -21.83 -0.61
C SER A 364 -23.04 -20.50 0.15
N ASP A 365 -22.05 -19.71 -0.21
CA ASP A 365 -21.52 -18.55 0.50
C ASP A 365 -21.42 -17.31 -0.41
N GLY A 366 -21.94 -17.40 -1.63
CA GLY A 366 -22.16 -16.26 -2.49
C GLY A 366 -23.33 -15.40 -2.01
N LYS A 367 -23.40 -14.19 -2.55
CA LYS A 367 -24.45 -13.22 -2.21
C LYS A 367 -25.57 -13.15 -3.25
N ASP A 368 -25.27 -13.55 -4.48
CA ASP A 368 -26.16 -13.42 -5.62
C ASP A 368 -26.83 -14.76 -5.96
N SER A 369 -28.08 -14.70 -6.42
CA SER A 369 -28.78 -15.82 -7.05
C SER A 369 -28.14 -16.18 -8.40
N ILE A 370 -28.47 -17.36 -8.93
CA ILE A 370 -27.94 -17.81 -10.23
C ILE A 370 -28.39 -16.85 -11.34
N GLU A 371 -29.62 -16.36 -11.25
CA GLU A 371 -30.20 -15.38 -12.17
C GLU A 371 -29.45 -14.04 -12.12
N GLU A 372 -29.19 -13.50 -10.93
CA GLU A 372 -28.41 -12.26 -10.76
C GLU A 372 -26.97 -12.42 -11.26
N MET A 373 -26.34 -13.58 -11.01
CA MET A 373 -25.01 -13.88 -11.55
C MET A 373 -25.00 -13.89 -13.08
N LEU A 374 -26.00 -14.53 -13.70
CA LEU A 374 -26.15 -14.57 -15.15
C LEU A 374 -26.31 -13.17 -15.74
N GLU A 375 -27.16 -12.34 -15.14
CA GLU A 375 -27.35 -10.94 -15.55
C GLU A 375 -26.02 -10.15 -15.49
N GLY A 376 -25.24 -10.33 -14.41
CA GLY A 376 -23.92 -9.74 -14.25
C GLY A 376 -22.91 -10.20 -15.31
N CYS A 377 -22.90 -11.49 -15.64
CA CYS A 377 -22.06 -12.04 -16.70
C CYS A 377 -22.45 -11.52 -18.09
N VAL A 378 -23.75 -11.44 -18.39
CA VAL A 378 -24.26 -10.88 -19.66
C VAL A 378 -23.89 -9.40 -19.79
N ALA A 379 -24.00 -8.62 -18.71
CA ALA A 379 -23.61 -7.21 -18.70
C ALA A 379 -22.10 -7.02 -18.98
N LYS A 380 -21.27 -8.00 -18.61
CA LYS A 380 -19.83 -8.03 -18.91
C LYS A 380 -19.51 -8.56 -20.32
N GLY A 381 -20.51 -9.03 -21.07
CA GLY A 381 -20.31 -9.63 -22.40
C GLY A 381 -19.76 -11.06 -22.38
N TYR A 382 -19.83 -11.75 -21.23
CA TYR A 382 -19.39 -13.13 -21.13
C TYR A 382 -20.34 -14.09 -21.86
N GLU A 383 -19.77 -15.11 -22.48
CA GLU A 383 -20.48 -16.20 -23.16
C GLU A 383 -20.88 -17.32 -22.19
N TYR A 384 -20.12 -17.50 -21.10
CA TYR A 384 -20.36 -18.52 -20.09
C TYR A 384 -19.87 -18.08 -18.72
N PHE A 385 -20.32 -18.78 -17.67
CA PHE A 385 -19.69 -18.75 -16.36
C PHE A 385 -19.74 -20.14 -15.72
N ALA A 386 -18.82 -20.41 -14.78
CA ALA A 386 -18.83 -21.64 -14.01
C ALA A 386 -19.32 -21.37 -12.58
N MET A 387 -20.40 -22.05 -12.22
CA MET A 387 -20.90 -22.09 -10.84
C MET A 387 -20.13 -23.16 -10.06
N THR A 388 -19.41 -22.73 -9.03
CA THR A 388 -18.47 -23.56 -8.27
C THR A 388 -18.73 -23.48 -6.76
N ASP A 389 -20.00 -23.56 -6.35
CA ASP A 389 -20.40 -23.54 -4.94
C ASP A 389 -19.69 -24.63 -4.10
N HIS A 390 -19.47 -24.33 -2.82
CA HIS A 390 -18.71 -25.21 -1.94
C HIS A 390 -19.40 -26.55 -1.67
N SER A 391 -18.58 -27.59 -1.49
CA SER A 391 -19.05 -28.89 -1.00
C SER A 391 -19.19 -28.91 0.54
N LYS A 392 -19.93 -29.90 1.06
CA LYS A 392 -20.16 -30.11 2.50
C LYS A 392 -18.92 -30.17 3.43
N ALA A 393 -17.71 -30.28 2.88
CA ALA A 393 -16.49 -30.45 3.68
C ALA A 393 -16.11 -29.19 4.47
N LEU A 394 -16.50 -28.00 3.99
CA LEU A 394 -16.26 -26.72 4.66
C LEU A 394 -17.50 -26.34 5.49
N ALA A 395 -17.53 -26.75 6.77
CA ALA A 395 -18.69 -26.58 7.66
C ALA A 395 -19.17 -25.12 7.83
N MET A 396 -18.32 -24.13 7.57
CA MET A 396 -18.64 -22.70 7.69
C MET A 396 -19.22 -22.05 6.43
N THR A 397 -19.24 -22.76 5.28
CA THR A 397 -19.61 -22.18 3.97
C THR A 397 -21.04 -22.50 3.53
N GLY A 398 -21.82 -23.19 4.36
CA GLY A 398 -23.14 -23.68 3.93
C GLY A 398 -23.07 -24.68 2.76
N GLY A 399 -21.94 -25.36 2.58
CA GLY A 399 -21.66 -26.20 1.42
C GLY A 399 -22.70 -27.30 1.13
N LEU A 400 -22.82 -27.67 -0.15
CA LEU A 400 -23.84 -28.57 -0.64
C LEU A 400 -23.46 -30.04 -0.38
N ASP A 401 -24.42 -30.80 0.13
CA ASP A 401 -24.38 -32.26 0.08
C ASP A 401 -24.85 -32.78 -1.29
N ALA A 402 -24.76 -34.09 -1.52
CA ALA A 402 -25.16 -34.67 -2.80
C ALA A 402 -26.64 -34.42 -3.16
N LYS A 403 -27.52 -34.26 -2.15
CA LYS A 403 -28.95 -33.99 -2.37
C LYS A 403 -29.17 -32.55 -2.81
N ARG A 404 -28.53 -31.59 -2.13
CA ARG A 404 -28.60 -30.16 -2.45
C ARG A 404 -27.95 -29.87 -3.80
N LEU A 405 -26.80 -30.46 -4.09
CA LEU A 405 -26.14 -30.32 -5.40
C LEU A 405 -27.05 -30.79 -6.54
N ARG A 406 -27.73 -31.94 -6.38
CA ARG A 406 -28.70 -32.42 -7.37
C ARG A 406 -29.91 -31.50 -7.50
N LYS A 407 -30.28 -30.77 -6.45
CA LYS A 407 -31.37 -29.79 -6.50
C LYS A 407 -30.94 -28.52 -7.22
N GLN A 408 -29.70 -28.06 -7.02
CA GLN A 408 -29.12 -26.91 -7.71
C GLN A 408 -28.96 -27.15 -9.21
N TRP A 409 -28.57 -28.37 -9.60
CA TRP A 409 -28.40 -28.74 -11.01
C TRP A 409 -29.72 -28.78 -11.81
N LYS A 410 -30.85 -29.00 -11.13
CA LYS A 410 -32.18 -29.04 -11.74
C LYS A 410 -32.78 -27.66 -11.82
#